data_AF-A0A6B2LG76-F1
#
_entry.id   AF-A0A6B2LG76-F1
#
_cell.length_a   1.000
_cell.length_b   1.000
_cell.length_c   1.000
_cell.angle_alpha   90.00
_cell.angle_beta   90.00
_cell.angle_gamma   90.00
#
_symmetry.space_group_name_H-M   'P 1'
#
loop_
_entity.id
_entity.type
_entity.pdbx_description
1 polymer ?
#
loop_
_entity_poly.entity_id
_entity_poly.type
_entity_poly.pdbx_seq_one_letter_code
_entity_poly.pdbx_strand_id
1 'polypeptide(L)'
;MDLIKKAAAQKKPGEEEIQKLVTPISELMGKIGEMEGKYRGKDFVNHMKTVAEGTPVLGWVVVEKTPGPYVKELIGSSEFWSNKILSTYKGKDENQIGWVNAFNGFLKALVPYIMAHHATGLSWNTGTRVAAAAPAAAPTVGGAERDFKALIEEHLAIYSAESKKIGGVVQEQAEVFEKAVNLELELIAKAATQKKPA
;
A
#
# COMPACT_ATOMS: atom_id res chain seq x y z
N MET A 1 37.28 -23.37 4.20
CA MET A 1 35.84 -23.47 3.87
C MET A 1 34.95 -22.48 4.66
N ASP A 2 35.50 -21.55 5.46
CA ASP A 2 34.69 -20.64 6.30
C ASP A 2 34.34 -19.27 5.69
N LEU A 3 34.96 -18.87 4.57
CA LEU A 3 34.63 -17.60 3.91
C LEU A 3 33.30 -17.62 3.14
N ILE A 4 32.85 -18.81 2.68
CA ILE A 4 31.62 -18.94 1.89
C ILE A 4 30.37 -18.94 2.78
N LYS A 5 30.47 -19.37 4.05
CA LYS A 5 29.33 -19.41 4.98
C LYS A 5 29.08 -18.08 5.71
N LYS A 6 30.07 -17.19 5.82
CA LYS A 6 29.89 -15.85 6.40
C LYS A 6 29.23 -14.85 5.44
N ALA A 7 29.46 -15.00 4.13
CA ALA A 7 28.84 -14.14 3.12
C ALA A 7 27.32 -14.38 2.96
N ALA A 8 26.82 -15.57 3.31
CA ALA A 8 25.39 -15.89 3.28
C ALA A 8 24.63 -15.41 4.54
N ALA A 9 25.34 -14.99 5.59
CA ALA A 9 24.77 -14.53 6.86
C ALA A 9 24.81 -13.00 7.03
N GLN A 10 25.51 -12.28 6.14
CA GLN A 10 25.43 -10.82 6.03
C GLN A 10 24.43 -10.49 4.93
N LYS A 11 23.37 -9.75 5.28
CA LYS A 11 22.51 -9.12 4.29
C LYS A 11 23.39 -8.33 3.34
N LYS A 12 23.15 -8.45 2.03
CA LYS A 12 23.93 -7.66 1.08
C LYS A 12 23.74 -6.18 1.40
N PRO A 13 24.77 -5.33 1.24
CA PRO A 13 24.67 -3.91 1.56
C PRO A 13 23.42 -3.23 0.98
N GLY A 14 22.92 -3.69 -0.17
CA GLY A 14 21.68 -3.19 -0.73
C GLY A 14 20.39 -3.74 -0.11
N GLU A 15 20.37 -4.98 0.36
CA GLU A 15 19.22 -5.51 1.11
C GLU A 15 18.99 -4.75 2.41
N GLU A 16 20.07 -4.33 3.09
CA GLU A 16 19.97 -3.48 4.28
C GLU A 16 19.38 -2.09 3.98
N GLU A 17 19.71 -1.51 2.83
CA GLU A 17 19.19 -0.20 2.43
C GLU A 17 17.70 -0.28 2.08
N ILE A 18 17.29 -1.30 1.31
CA ILE A 18 15.87 -1.57 1.03
C ILE A 18 15.12 -1.81 2.35
N GLN A 19 15.70 -2.60 3.25
CA GLN A 19 15.06 -2.88 4.54
C GLN A 19 14.86 -1.63 5.38
N LYS A 20 15.83 -0.71 5.42
CA LYS A 20 15.68 0.57 6.13
C LYS A 20 14.52 1.41 5.60
N LEU A 21 14.22 1.33 4.30
CA LEU A 21 13.10 2.05 3.69
C LEU A 21 11.75 1.37 3.96
N VAL A 22 11.72 0.04 4.02
CA VAL A 22 10.49 -0.74 4.18
C VAL A 22 10.11 -0.96 5.66
N THR A 23 11.07 -0.91 6.58
CA THR A 23 10.82 -1.08 8.02
C THR A 23 9.77 -0.11 8.56
N PRO A 24 9.83 1.21 8.31
CA PRO A 24 8.81 2.14 8.78
C PRO A 24 7.40 1.83 8.26
N ILE A 25 7.28 1.38 7.01
CA ILE A 25 6.00 0.94 6.44
C ILE A 25 5.48 -0.28 7.21
N SER A 26 6.35 -1.28 7.42
CA SER A 26 6.01 -2.51 8.13
C SER A 26 5.60 -2.27 9.59
N GLU A 27 6.23 -1.31 10.27
CA GLU A 27 5.87 -0.92 11.65
C GLU A 27 4.47 -0.29 11.71
N LEU A 28 4.12 0.57 10.76
CA LEU A 28 2.76 1.14 10.68
C LEU A 28 1.73 0.07 10.34
N MET A 29 2.06 -0.88 9.44
CA MET A 29 1.19 -2.03 9.17
C MET A 29 0.95 -2.86 10.43
N GLY A 30 2.00 -3.12 11.22
CA GLY A 30 1.90 -3.79 12.52
C GLY A 30 1.01 -3.03 13.50
N LYS A 31 1.18 -1.71 13.60
CA LYS A 31 0.35 -0.84 14.45
C LYS A 31 -1.13 -0.91 14.10
N ILE A 32 -1.49 -0.99 12.82
CA ILE A 32 -2.89 -1.14 12.39
C ILE A 32 -3.46 -2.48 12.90
N GLY A 33 -2.69 -3.56 12.82
CA GLY A 33 -3.07 -4.86 13.37
C GLY A 33 -3.27 -4.83 14.89
N GLU A 34 -2.40 -4.12 15.62
CA GLU A 34 -2.57 -3.92 17.06
C GLU A 34 -3.83 -3.11 17.42
N MET A 35 -4.14 -2.07 16.64
CA MET A 35 -5.36 -1.28 16.82
C MET A 35 -6.61 -2.15 16.64
N GLU A 36 -6.64 -3.00 15.60
CA GLU A 36 -7.71 -3.98 15.41
C GLU A 36 -7.84 -4.93 16.61
N GLY A 37 -6.73 -5.49 17.07
CA GLY A 37 -6.72 -6.41 18.21
C GLY A 37 -7.34 -5.82 19.48
N LYS A 38 -7.19 -4.50 19.70
CA LYS A 38 -7.75 -3.76 20.85
C LYS A 38 -9.25 -3.46 20.71
N TYR A 39 -9.83 -3.64 19.53
CA TYR A 39 -11.23 -3.32 19.20
C TYR A 39 -12.11 -4.56 18.96
N ARG A 40 -11.60 -5.76 19.24
CA ARG A 40 -12.41 -6.99 19.17
C ARG A 40 -13.61 -6.92 20.11
N GLY A 41 -14.80 -7.15 19.54
CA GLY A 41 -16.07 -7.11 20.27
C GLY A 41 -16.59 -5.72 20.63
N LYS A 42 -15.98 -4.65 20.10
CA LYS A 42 -16.42 -3.26 20.29
C LYS A 42 -17.12 -2.71 19.05
N ASP A 43 -17.73 -1.54 19.20
CA ASP A 43 -18.21 -0.76 18.06
C ASP A 43 -17.08 -0.52 17.05
N PHE A 44 -17.45 -0.45 15.77
CA PHE A 44 -16.52 -0.31 14.64
C PHE A 44 -15.52 -1.47 14.45
N VAL A 45 -15.71 -2.63 15.10
CA VAL A 45 -14.84 -3.81 14.87
C VAL A 45 -14.75 -4.20 13.38
N ASN A 46 -15.85 -4.08 12.63
CA ASN A 46 -15.84 -4.37 11.19
C ASN A 46 -15.01 -3.35 10.40
N HIS A 47 -14.99 -2.07 10.79
CA HIS A 47 -14.12 -1.06 10.20
C HIS A 47 -12.66 -1.38 10.47
N MET A 48 -12.34 -1.69 11.73
CA MET A 48 -10.99 -2.02 12.15
C MET A 48 -10.46 -3.25 11.40
N LYS A 49 -11.31 -4.28 11.23
CA LYS A 49 -11.01 -5.46 10.44
C LYS A 49 -10.85 -5.14 8.96
N THR A 50 -11.72 -4.32 8.38
CA THR A 50 -11.63 -3.93 6.97
C THR A 50 -10.24 -3.34 6.67
N VAL A 51 -9.79 -2.37 7.45
CA VAL A 51 -8.47 -1.75 7.22
C VAL A 51 -7.34 -2.72 7.54
N ALA A 52 -7.42 -3.48 8.63
CA ALA A 52 -6.36 -4.42 9.01
C ALA A 52 -6.15 -5.54 7.98
N GLU A 53 -7.23 -6.06 7.38
CA GLU A 53 -7.18 -7.09 6.34
C GLU A 53 -6.80 -6.51 4.97
N GLY A 54 -7.05 -5.21 4.72
CA GLY A 54 -6.59 -4.50 3.53
C GLY A 54 -5.15 -4.03 3.61
N THR A 55 -4.62 -3.79 4.82
CA THR A 55 -3.27 -3.28 5.06
C THR A 55 -2.13 -4.09 4.43
N PRO A 56 -2.19 -5.44 4.36
CA PRO A 56 -1.15 -6.24 3.70
C PRO A 56 -0.87 -5.85 2.25
N VAL A 57 -1.78 -5.18 1.53
CA VAL A 57 -1.51 -4.75 0.14
C VAL A 57 -0.27 -3.87 0.03
N LEU A 58 0.06 -3.09 1.06
CA LEU A 58 1.25 -2.21 1.11
C LEU A 58 2.57 -3.00 1.10
N GLY A 59 2.51 -4.32 1.29
CA GLY A 59 3.65 -5.22 1.16
C GLY A 59 4.12 -5.43 -0.28
N TRP A 60 3.38 -4.96 -1.29
CA TRP A 60 3.71 -5.19 -2.71
C TRP A 60 5.10 -4.67 -3.10
N VAL A 61 5.61 -3.65 -2.41
CA VAL A 61 6.90 -3.01 -2.69
C VAL A 61 8.10 -3.95 -2.56
N VAL A 62 7.96 -5.07 -1.85
CA VAL A 62 8.98 -6.13 -1.74
C VAL A 62 8.60 -7.42 -2.47
N VAL A 63 7.48 -7.44 -3.19
CA VAL A 63 7.04 -8.61 -3.97
C VAL A 63 7.65 -8.54 -5.37
N GLU A 64 8.46 -9.55 -5.70
CA GLU A 64 9.01 -9.70 -7.04
C GLU A 64 8.11 -10.58 -7.93
N LYS A 65 8.19 -10.38 -9.24
CA LYS A 65 7.48 -11.12 -10.32
C LYS A 65 5.98 -10.89 -10.39
N THR A 66 5.25 -10.85 -9.28
CA THR A 66 3.78 -10.82 -9.26
C THR A 66 3.16 -9.88 -8.20
N PRO A 67 3.59 -8.61 -8.07
CA PRO A 67 3.01 -7.68 -7.08
C PRO A 67 1.54 -7.34 -7.35
N GLY A 68 1.12 -7.21 -8.61
CA GLY A 68 -0.29 -6.93 -8.95
C GLY A 68 -1.25 -8.07 -8.54
N PRO A 69 -0.96 -9.34 -8.93
CA PRO A 69 -1.71 -10.50 -8.43
C PRO A 69 -1.74 -10.60 -6.90
N TYR A 70 -0.61 -10.35 -6.23
CA TYR A 70 -0.53 -10.32 -4.76
C TYR A 70 -1.54 -9.35 -4.15
N VAL A 71 -1.59 -8.09 -4.62
CA VAL A 71 -2.56 -7.10 -4.12
C VAL A 71 -3.99 -7.56 -4.40
N LYS A 72 -4.26 -8.05 -5.61
CA LYS A 72 -5.61 -8.49 -6.01
C LYS A 72 -6.16 -9.60 -5.12
N GLU A 73 -5.33 -10.54 -4.69
CA GLU A 73 -5.75 -11.64 -3.80
C GLU A 73 -6.14 -11.14 -2.40
N LEU A 74 -5.45 -10.12 -1.89
CA LEU A 74 -5.66 -9.58 -0.54
C LEU A 74 -6.92 -8.72 -0.42
N ILE A 75 -7.34 -8.05 -1.50
CA ILE A 75 -8.54 -7.18 -1.51
C ILE A 75 -9.79 -7.94 -1.04
N GLY A 76 -9.93 -9.21 -1.39
CA GLY A 76 -11.10 -10.01 -1.02
C GLY A 76 -11.29 -10.16 0.50
N SER A 77 -10.20 -10.21 1.28
CA SER A 77 -10.29 -10.30 2.75
C SER A 77 -10.84 -9.00 3.36
N SER A 78 -10.35 -7.85 2.87
CA SER A 78 -10.89 -6.54 3.25
C SER A 78 -12.38 -6.41 2.89
N GLU A 79 -12.74 -6.80 1.67
CA GLU A 79 -14.12 -6.70 1.18
C GLU A 79 -15.11 -7.56 1.98
N PHE A 80 -14.68 -8.73 2.47
CA PHE A 80 -15.52 -9.56 3.34
C PHE A 80 -16.01 -8.79 4.57
N TRP A 81 -15.15 -8.01 5.21
CA TRP A 81 -15.51 -7.18 6.37
C TRP A 81 -16.24 -5.92 5.98
N SER A 82 -15.81 -5.25 4.90
CA SER A 82 -16.44 -4.02 4.44
C SER A 82 -17.89 -4.25 4.00
N ASN A 83 -18.19 -5.40 3.39
CA ASN A 83 -19.54 -5.78 2.98
C ASN A 83 -20.50 -5.94 4.16
N LYS A 84 -20.00 -6.29 5.36
CA LYS A 84 -20.81 -6.32 6.59
C LYS A 84 -21.19 -4.92 7.05
N ILE A 85 -20.31 -3.93 6.86
CA ILE A 85 -20.60 -2.52 7.13
C ILE A 85 -21.67 -2.04 6.16
N LEU A 86 -21.51 -2.30 4.84
CA LEU A 86 -22.54 -1.96 3.84
C LEU A 86 -23.90 -2.57 4.21
N SER A 87 -23.94 -3.86 4.56
CA SER A 87 -25.18 -4.53 4.94
C SER A 87 -25.83 -3.91 6.18
N THR A 88 -25.01 -3.49 7.15
CA THR A 88 -25.48 -2.90 8.41
C THR A 88 -26.06 -1.50 8.21
N TYR A 89 -25.40 -0.66 7.41
CA TYR A 89 -25.64 0.78 7.34
C TYR A 89 -26.35 1.25 6.06
N LYS A 90 -26.60 0.37 5.09
CA LYS A 90 -27.33 0.71 3.87
C LYS A 90 -28.69 1.32 4.19
N GLY A 91 -28.94 2.53 3.68
CA GLY A 91 -30.16 3.30 3.93
C GLY A 91 -30.30 3.85 5.36
N LYS A 92 -29.23 3.79 6.17
CA LYS A 92 -29.22 4.29 7.55
C LYS A 92 -28.17 5.40 7.77
N ASP A 93 -26.96 5.20 7.25
CA ASP A 93 -25.87 6.17 7.40
C ASP A 93 -24.97 6.16 6.15
N GLU A 94 -25.13 7.17 5.31
CA GLU A 94 -24.39 7.32 4.05
C GLU A 94 -22.90 7.60 4.28
N ASN A 95 -22.49 8.11 5.45
CA ASN A 95 -21.06 8.31 5.75
C ASN A 95 -20.34 6.97 5.84
N GLN A 96 -21.00 5.92 6.36
CA GLN A 96 -20.44 4.57 6.44
C GLN A 96 -20.28 3.94 5.06
N ILE A 97 -21.25 4.19 4.18
CA ILE A 97 -21.23 3.73 2.80
C ILE A 97 -20.11 4.43 2.02
N GLY A 98 -20.01 5.75 2.15
CA GLY A 98 -18.93 6.56 1.60
C GLY A 98 -17.56 6.05 2.04
N TRP A 99 -17.38 5.81 3.33
CA TRP A 99 -16.14 5.28 3.90
C TRP A 99 -15.72 3.93 3.28
N VAL A 100 -16.64 2.96 3.19
CA VAL A 100 -16.35 1.66 2.59
C VAL A 100 -15.97 1.80 1.11
N ASN A 101 -16.73 2.59 0.35
CA ASN A 101 -16.49 2.79 -1.06
C ASN A 101 -15.13 3.46 -1.31
N ALA A 102 -14.75 4.42 -0.46
CA ALA A 102 -13.48 5.11 -0.55
C ALA A 102 -12.28 4.18 -0.28
N PHE A 103 -12.33 3.41 0.82
CA PHE A 103 -11.24 2.48 1.15
C PHE A 103 -11.06 1.40 0.07
N ASN A 104 -12.15 0.75 -0.33
CA ASN A 104 -12.11 -0.26 -1.38
C ASN A 104 -11.70 0.33 -2.74
N GLY A 105 -12.08 1.59 -3.01
CA GLY A 105 -11.66 2.34 -4.19
C GLY A 105 -10.14 2.48 -4.26
N PHE A 106 -9.51 2.92 -3.17
CA PHE A 106 -8.05 3.00 -3.07
C PHE A 106 -7.37 1.65 -3.34
N LEU A 107 -7.80 0.58 -2.66
CA LEU A 107 -7.19 -0.74 -2.83
C LEU A 107 -7.30 -1.24 -4.29
N LYS A 108 -8.44 -1.00 -4.93
CA LYS A 108 -8.67 -1.39 -6.34
C LYS A 108 -7.87 -0.54 -7.31
N ALA A 109 -7.68 0.74 -7.04
CA ALA A 109 -6.86 1.65 -7.86
C ALA A 109 -5.36 1.32 -7.78
N LEU A 110 -4.90 0.73 -6.67
CA LEU A 110 -3.52 0.31 -6.50
C LEU A 110 -3.10 -0.78 -7.50
N VAL A 111 -4.01 -1.69 -7.88
CA VAL A 111 -3.71 -2.78 -8.81
C VAL A 111 -3.29 -2.27 -10.21
N PRO A 112 -4.10 -1.46 -10.94
CA PRO A 112 -3.69 -0.95 -12.24
C PRO A 112 -2.46 -0.05 -12.15
N TYR A 113 -2.26 0.70 -11.06
CA TYR A 113 -1.02 1.44 -10.82
C TYR A 113 0.20 0.52 -10.81
N ILE A 114 0.18 -0.52 -9.97
CA ILE A 114 1.28 -1.49 -9.87
C ILE A 114 1.52 -2.17 -11.22
N MET A 115 0.46 -2.57 -11.92
CA MET A 115 0.60 -3.25 -13.22
C MET A 115 1.18 -2.34 -14.30
N ALA A 116 0.91 -1.03 -14.25
CA ALA A 116 1.44 -0.07 -15.21
C ALA A 116 2.91 0.29 -14.96
N HIS A 117 3.31 0.41 -13.69
CA HIS A 117 4.62 0.99 -13.31
C HIS A 117 5.61 -0.04 -12.74
N HIS A 118 5.12 -1.15 -12.19
CA HIS A 118 5.86 -2.07 -11.32
C HIS A 118 5.48 -3.54 -11.56
N ALA A 119 5.19 -3.91 -12.82
CA ALA A 119 4.60 -5.21 -13.17
C ALA A 119 5.33 -6.43 -12.61
N THR A 120 6.66 -6.36 -12.45
CA THR A 120 7.51 -7.46 -11.94
C THR A 120 8.18 -7.16 -10.60
N GLY A 121 7.72 -6.11 -9.90
CA GLY A 121 8.29 -5.62 -8.65
C GLY A 121 8.58 -4.13 -8.72
N LEU A 122 8.96 -3.55 -7.57
CA LEU A 122 9.33 -2.14 -7.48
C LEU A 122 10.43 -1.79 -8.51
N SER A 123 10.16 -0.76 -9.30
CA SER A 123 11.02 -0.34 -10.42
C SER A 123 12.06 0.65 -9.92
N TRP A 124 13.33 0.30 -10.09
CA TRP A 124 14.46 1.13 -9.69
C TRP A 124 15.10 1.81 -10.90
N ASN A 125 15.80 2.93 -10.68
CA ASN A 125 16.55 3.61 -11.74
C ASN A 125 17.64 2.68 -12.30
N THR A 126 17.51 2.24 -13.54
CA THR A 126 18.49 1.36 -14.19
C THR A 126 19.72 2.11 -14.72
N GLY A 127 19.76 3.45 -14.62
CA GLY A 127 20.86 4.29 -15.10
C GLY A 127 21.08 4.26 -16.62
N THR A 128 20.29 3.49 -17.35
CA THR A 128 20.34 3.36 -18.81
C THR A 128 19.05 3.96 -19.36
N ARG A 129 19.15 5.13 -19.99
CA ARG A 129 18.06 5.67 -20.79
C ARG A 129 17.98 4.84 -22.06
N VAL A 130 17.31 3.68 -22.01
CA VAL A 130 17.05 2.90 -23.21
C VAL A 130 15.97 3.64 -23.99
N ALA A 131 16.41 4.45 -24.96
CA ALA A 131 15.53 4.97 -25.99
C ALA A 131 15.13 3.78 -26.88
N ALA A 132 13.98 3.18 -26.59
CA ALA A 132 13.28 2.29 -27.52
C ALA A 132 12.03 3.02 -28.02
N ALA A 133 11.84 2.99 -29.34
CA ALA A 133 10.85 3.75 -30.10
C ALA A 133 9.38 3.36 -29.81
N ALA A 134 8.50 4.35 -29.99
CA ALA A 134 7.04 4.49 -29.75
C ALA A 134 6.10 3.42 -30.39
N PRO A 135 4.77 3.37 -30.10
CA PRO A 135 3.90 4.32 -29.37
C PRO A 135 3.11 3.75 -28.16
N ALA A 136 2.45 4.66 -27.42
CA ALA A 136 1.79 4.51 -26.12
C ALA A 136 2.75 4.50 -24.91
N ALA A 137 2.82 5.67 -24.27
CA ALA A 137 3.52 6.02 -23.04
C ALA A 137 3.91 4.83 -22.14
N ALA A 138 5.10 4.27 -22.34
CA ALA A 138 5.75 3.53 -21.27
C ALA A 138 6.06 4.56 -20.17
N PRO A 139 5.58 4.36 -18.94
CA PRO A 139 5.76 5.36 -17.91
C PRO A 139 7.24 5.46 -17.59
N THR A 140 7.78 6.67 -17.77
CA THR A 140 9.11 7.00 -17.25
C THR A 140 9.09 6.82 -15.74
N VAL A 141 10.25 6.59 -15.15
CA VAL A 141 10.42 6.42 -13.69
C VAL A 141 9.84 7.60 -12.87
N GLY A 142 9.86 8.84 -13.40
CA GLY A 142 9.17 9.99 -12.80
C GLY A 142 7.64 10.04 -12.99
N GLY A 143 7.13 9.23 -13.91
CA GLY A 143 5.68 9.00 -14.11
C GLY A 143 5.08 8.12 -13.02
N ALA A 144 5.82 7.15 -12.50
CA ALA A 144 5.37 6.30 -11.39
C ALA A 144 5.08 7.14 -10.13
N GLU A 145 6.04 7.99 -9.71
CA GLU A 145 5.83 8.89 -8.57
C GLU A 145 4.63 9.81 -8.78
N ARG A 146 4.52 10.44 -9.95
CA ARG A 146 3.42 11.36 -10.26
C ARG A 146 2.06 10.65 -10.22
N ASP A 147 1.97 9.49 -10.85
CA ASP A 147 0.70 8.76 -10.95
C ASP A 147 0.31 8.16 -9.58
N PHE A 148 1.28 7.82 -8.73
CA PHE A 148 1.01 7.43 -7.33
C PHE A 148 0.50 8.61 -6.49
N LYS A 149 1.06 9.82 -6.67
CA LYS A 149 0.52 11.04 -6.04
C LYS A 149 -0.92 11.29 -6.46
N ALA A 150 -1.23 11.15 -7.74
CA ALA A 150 -2.60 11.27 -8.24
C ALA A 150 -3.53 10.23 -7.57
N LEU A 151 -3.07 8.97 -7.44
CA LEU A 151 -3.83 7.93 -6.73
C LEU A 151 -4.12 8.32 -5.27
N ILE A 152 -3.14 8.89 -4.56
CA ILE A 152 -3.31 9.40 -3.20
C ILE A 152 -4.36 10.53 -3.16
N GLU A 153 -4.24 11.52 -4.05
CA GLU A 153 -5.14 12.66 -4.11
C GLU A 153 -6.58 12.28 -4.50
N GLU A 154 -6.74 11.33 -5.43
CA GLU A 154 -8.04 10.92 -5.96
C GLU A 154 -8.76 9.91 -5.07
N HIS A 155 -8.04 9.02 -4.39
CA HIS A 155 -8.65 7.92 -3.64
C HIS A 155 -8.37 7.97 -2.15
N LEU A 156 -7.10 8.12 -1.74
CA LEU A 156 -6.73 8.09 -0.32
C LEU A 156 -7.29 9.33 0.41
N ALA A 157 -7.25 10.50 -0.22
CA ALA A 157 -7.79 11.73 0.38
C ALA A 157 -9.30 11.64 0.65
N ILE A 158 -10.06 10.97 -0.23
CA ILE A 158 -11.49 10.71 -0.01
C ILE A 158 -11.67 9.78 1.19
N TYR A 159 -10.89 8.69 1.26
CA TYR A 159 -10.93 7.77 2.40
C TYR A 159 -10.63 8.48 3.73
N SER A 160 -9.61 9.34 3.77
CA SER A 160 -9.28 10.13 4.95
C SER A 160 -10.40 11.12 5.31
N ALA A 161 -11.02 11.76 4.32
CA ALA A 161 -12.16 12.66 4.54
C ALA A 161 -13.39 11.93 5.10
N GLU A 162 -13.76 10.77 4.55
CA GLU A 162 -14.87 9.96 5.06
C GLU A 162 -14.57 9.42 6.47
N SER A 163 -13.32 9.03 6.74
CA SER A 163 -12.90 8.55 8.06
C SER A 163 -13.05 9.62 9.14
N LYS A 164 -12.78 10.89 8.80
CA LYS A 164 -12.98 12.04 9.70
C LYS A 164 -14.46 12.29 10.02
N LYS A 165 -15.37 12.00 9.10
CA LYS A 165 -16.82 12.14 9.35
C LYS A 165 -17.32 11.12 10.39
N ILE A 166 -16.71 9.93 10.42
CA ILE A 166 -17.02 8.89 11.42
C ILE A 166 -16.31 9.20 12.75
N GLY A 167 -15.05 9.62 12.68
CA GLY A 167 -14.26 10.02 13.84
C GLY A 167 -13.77 8.86 14.70
N GLY A 168 -13.21 9.21 15.87
CA GLY A 168 -12.68 8.26 16.85
C GLY A 168 -11.64 7.31 16.26
N VAL A 169 -11.72 6.03 16.62
CA VAL A 169 -10.75 5.01 16.18
C VAL A 169 -10.71 4.82 14.67
N VAL A 170 -11.83 5.06 13.97
CA VAL A 170 -11.89 4.94 12.50
C VAL A 170 -11.00 5.98 11.85
N GLN A 171 -11.07 7.22 12.33
CA GLN A 171 -10.15 8.28 11.89
C GLN A 171 -8.69 7.97 12.29
N GLU A 172 -8.44 7.58 13.54
CA GLU A 172 -7.08 7.31 14.01
C GLU A 172 -6.40 6.20 13.20
N GLN A 173 -7.13 5.13 12.86
CA GLN A 173 -6.60 4.04 12.04
C GLN A 173 -6.36 4.48 10.60
N ALA A 174 -7.23 5.31 10.04
CA ALA A 174 -7.05 5.90 8.72
C ALA A 174 -5.79 6.78 8.65
N GLU A 175 -5.51 7.57 9.68
CA GLU A 175 -4.28 8.39 9.76
C GLU A 175 -3.01 7.55 9.81
N VAL A 176 -3.04 6.37 10.47
CA VAL A 176 -1.91 5.43 10.46
C VAL A 176 -1.73 4.81 9.08
N PHE A 177 -2.83 4.41 8.42
CA PHE A 177 -2.80 3.87 7.06
C PHE A 177 -2.28 4.91 6.06
N GLU A 178 -2.75 6.16 6.14
CA GLU A 178 -2.30 7.26 5.29
C GLU A 178 -0.80 7.53 5.45
N LYS A 179 -0.27 7.47 6.67
CA LYS A 179 1.17 7.57 6.91
C LYS A 179 1.94 6.44 6.22
N ALA A 180 1.42 5.21 6.23
CA ALA A 180 2.07 4.07 5.58
C ALA A 180 2.11 4.23 4.06
N VAL A 181 1.01 4.68 3.44
CA VAL A 181 0.94 4.96 2.00
C VAL A 181 1.88 6.11 1.59
N ASN A 182 1.99 7.16 2.41
CA ASN A 182 2.93 8.26 2.13
C ASN A 182 4.40 7.79 2.20
N LEU A 183 4.73 6.84 3.06
CA LEU A 183 6.06 6.22 3.07
C LEU A 183 6.31 5.35 1.84
N GLU A 184 5.29 4.71 1.26
CA GLU A 184 5.42 4.06 -0.06
C GLU A 184 5.73 5.09 -1.15
N LEU A 185 5.08 6.26 -1.13
CA LEU A 185 5.40 7.34 -2.07
C LEU A 185 6.87 7.77 -1.95
N GLU A 186 7.38 7.94 -0.73
CA GLU A 186 8.79 8.25 -0.50
C GLU A 186 9.72 7.15 -1.03
N LEU A 187 9.35 5.87 -0.82
CA LEU A 187 10.08 4.73 -1.35
C LEU A 187 10.08 4.71 -2.89
N ILE A 188 8.94 4.96 -3.53
CA ILE A 188 8.81 5.05 -4.99
C ILE A 188 9.71 6.18 -5.52
N ALA A 189 9.68 7.36 -4.90
CA ALA A 189 10.53 8.49 -5.28
C ALA A 189 12.04 8.20 -5.12
N LYS A 190 12.42 7.46 -4.06
CA LYS A 190 13.81 7.02 -3.87
C LYS A 190 14.21 5.98 -4.91
N ALA A 191 13.38 4.97 -5.14
CA ALA A 191 13.62 3.96 -6.17
C ALA A 191 13.74 4.61 -7.57
N ALA A 192 13.03 5.72 -7.78
CA ALA A 192 13.06 6.46 -9.02
C ALA A 192 14.40 7.16 -9.32
N THR A 193 15.18 7.47 -8.28
CA THR A 193 16.44 8.22 -8.40
C THR A 193 17.66 7.35 -8.15
N GLN A 194 17.52 6.28 -7.36
CA GLN A 194 18.61 5.40 -6.96
C GLN A 194 18.64 4.12 -7.80
N LYS A 195 19.85 3.60 -8.07
CA LYS A 195 19.99 2.23 -8.61
C LYS A 195 19.48 1.24 -7.58
N LYS A 196 18.91 0.11 -8.03
CA LYS A 196 18.53 -0.99 -7.12
C LYS A 196 19.74 -1.31 -6.25
N PRO A 197 19.63 -1.21 -4.91
CA PRO A 197 20.72 -1.56 -4.02
C PRO A 197 21.12 -3.03 -4.24
N ALA A 198 22.44 -3.29 -4.34
CA ALA A 198 23.01 -4.58 -4.76
C ALA A 198 23.18 -5.61 -3.63
#